data_AF-A0A0B6XAA6-F1
#
_entry.id   AF-A0A0B6XAA6-F1
#
_cell.length_a   1.000
_cell.length_b   1.000
_cell.length_c   1.000
_cell.angle_alpha   90.00
_cell.angle_beta   90.00
_cell.angle_gamma   90.00
#
_symmetry.space_group_name_H-M   'P 1'
#
loop_
_entity.id
_entity.type
_entity.pdbx_description
1 polymer ?
#
loop_
_entity_poly.entity_id
_entity_poly.type
_entity_poly.pdbx_seq_one_letter_code
_entity_poly.pdbx_strand_id
1 'polypeptide(L)'
;MIQRFEYTAEMESWMKANYLRPLGKLTARFNQHFAVNRSNEAINGLRKRLGLRTGRSGQFCKGHRPFNAGTKGLSKPNAGSFKKDQAAWNKRDVGAERVNVYGYTELKVAEPNIWRPKHHVIWEKHHGKRPKGTILTFKDGNTQNCQIDNLLMLTHKEHGVINNYYHAVSVEHKPTAINLARIKIAVASRIKLASEGQK
;
A
#
# COMPACT_ATOMS: atom_id res chain seq x y z
N MET A 1 31.45 -56.61 25.80
CA MET A 1 32.27 -55.47 26.31
C MET A 1 32.83 -54.72 25.13
N ILE A 2 32.57 -53.41 25.00
CA ILE A 2 33.15 -52.60 23.92
C ILE A 2 34.54 -52.17 24.38
N GLN A 3 35.58 -52.55 23.65
CA GLN A 3 36.95 -52.15 23.95
C GLN A 3 37.08 -50.63 23.80
N ARG A 4 37.55 -49.96 24.86
CA ARG A 4 37.75 -48.51 24.86
C ARG A 4 38.97 -48.18 24.01
N PHE A 5 38.82 -47.22 23.09
CA PHE A 5 39.96 -46.73 22.31
C PHE A 5 40.94 -45.99 23.22
N GLU A 6 42.18 -46.46 23.28
CA GLU A 6 43.26 -45.84 24.03
C GLU A 6 44.09 -44.93 23.15
N TYR A 7 44.45 -43.77 23.67
CA TYR A 7 45.27 -42.79 22.95
C TYR A 7 46.72 -42.96 23.40
N THR A 8 47.64 -43.14 22.44
CA THR A 8 49.06 -43.25 22.71
C THR A 8 49.68 -41.89 23.04
N ALA A 9 50.83 -41.88 23.72
CA ALA A 9 51.55 -40.64 24.03
C ALA A 9 51.91 -39.83 22.76
N GLU A 10 52.18 -40.52 21.64
CA GLU A 10 52.43 -39.90 20.35
C GLU A 10 51.19 -39.16 19.80
N MET A 11 50.00 -39.76 19.91
CA MET A 11 48.75 -39.13 19.53
C MET A 11 48.47 -37.87 20.36
N GLU A 12 48.76 -37.91 21.66
CA GLU A 12 48.61 -36.75 22.54
C GLU A 12 49.61 -35.65 22.22
N SER A 13 50.86 -36.00 21.90
CA SER A 13 51.90 -35.05 21.46
C SER A 13 51.51 -34.34 20.16
N TRP A 14 51.07 -35.12 19.16
CA TRP A 14 50.60 -34.57 17.88
C TRP A 14 49.38 -33.65 18.07
N MET A 15 48.47 -34.03 18.97
CA MET A 15 47.30 -33.23 19.31
C MET A 15 47.70 -31.90 19.94
N LYS A 16 48.68 -31.88 20.86
CA LYS A 16 49.24 -30.65 21.46
C LYS A 16 49.88 -29.74 20.40
N ALA A 17 50.48 -30.28 19.35
CA ALA A 17 51.06 -29.47 18.27
C ALA A 17 50.00 -28.88 17.31
N ASN A 18 48.85 -29.53 17.13
CA ASN A 18 47.88 -29.20 16.07
C ASN A 18 46.53 -28.66 16.56
N TYR A 19 46.30 -28.56 17.88
CA TYR A 19 44.98 -28.30 18.44
C TYR A 19 44.31 -27.01 17.91
N LEU A 20 45.02 -25.92 17.61
CA LEU A 20 44.42 -24.64 17.21
C LEU A 20 43.54 -24.70 15.93
N ARG A 21 43.64 -25.77 15.14
CA ARG A 21 42.84 -25.97 13.92
C ARG A 21 41.32 -26.06 14.21
N PRO A 22 40.46 -25.69 13.25
CA PRO A 22 39.03 -25.97 13.31
C PRO A 22 38.76 -27.48 13.45
N LEU A 23 37.74 -27.85 14.24
CA LEU A 23 37.51 -29.24 14.66
C LEU A 23 37.41 -30.22 13.48
N GLY A 24 36.63 -29.89 12.44
CA GLY A 24 36.50 -30.78 11.28
C GLY A 24 37.83 -31.04 10.55
N LYS A 25 38.66 -30.01 10.37
CA LYS A 25 39.99 -30.14 9.75
C LYS A 25 40.97 -30.90 10.65
N LEU A 26 40.84 -30.74 11.96
CA LEU A 26 41.66 -31.41 12.96
C LEU A 26 41.41 -32.92 12.97
N THR A 27 40.14 -33.33 13.00
CA THR A 27 39.74 -34.75 12.98
C THR A 27 40.18 -35.44 11.70
N ALA A 28 39.96 -34.81 10.54
CA ALA A 28 40.38 -35.38 9.26
C ALA A 28 41.90 -35.66 9.21
N ARG A 29 42.72 -34.71 9.67
CA ARG A 29 44.18 -34.87 9.72
C ARG A 29 44.63 -35.89 10.77
N PHE A 30 43.98 -35.93 11.92
CA PHE A 30 44.28 -36.91 12.96
C PHE A 30 44.03 -38.34 12.46
N ASN A 31 42.88 -38.54 11.81
CA ASN A 31 42.51 -39.82 11.22
C ASN A 31 43.47 -40.24 10.10
N GLN A 32 43.88 -39.29 9.25
CA GLN A 32 44.85 -39.54 8.19
C GLN A 32 46.25 -39.88 8.73
N HIS A 33 46.71 -39.17 9.76
CA HIS A 33 48.07 -39.31 10.30
C HIS A 33 48.27 -40.64 11.04
N PHE A 34 47.25 -41.10 11.76
CA PHE A 34 47.34 -42.33 12.57
C PHE A 34 46.56 -43.50 11.98
N ALA A 35 46.01 -43.36 10.76
CA ALA A 35 45.15 -44.35 10.11
C ALA A 35 43.98 -44.84 11.00
N VAL A 36 43.37 -43.91 11.74
CA VAL A 36 42.25 -44.18 12.66
C VAL A 36 40.95 -43.57 12.16
N ASN A 37 39.82 -44.07 12.63
CA ASN A 37 38.50 -43.51 12.33
C ASN A 37 37.83 -42.95 13.60
N ARG A 38 38.23 -41.75 14.01
CA ARG A 38 37.65 -41.04 15.16
C ARG A 38 36.64 -39.99 14.69
N SER A 39 35.55 -39.84 15.44
CA SER A 39 34.56 -38.79 15.21
C SER A 39 35.05 -37.42 15.72
N ASN A 40 34.39 -36.35 15.28
CA ASN A 40 34.67 -34.99 15.76
C ASN A 40 34.49 -34.87 17.28
N GLU A 41 33.48 -35.56 17.83
CA GLU A 41 33.18 -35.57 19.26
C GLU A 41 34.29 -36.26 20.06
N ALA A 42 34.81 -37.38 19.53
CA ALA A 42 35.92 -38.11 20.14
C ALA A 42 37.21 -37.28 20.19
N ILE A 43 37.55 -36.60 19.10
CA ILE A 43 38.72 -35.71 19.02
C ILE A 43 38.52 -34.45 19.88
N ASN A 44 37.31 -33.88 19.91
CA ASN A 44 36.99 -32.78 20.80
C ASN A 44 37.05 -33.22 22.28
N GLY A 45 36.66 -34.45 22.59
CA GLY A 45 36.79 -35.05 23.91
C GLY A 45 38.26 -35.20 24.33
N LEU A 46 39.11 -35.73 23.45
CA LEU A 46 40.57 -35.79 23.67
C LEU A 46 41.15 -34.40 23.94
N ARG A 47 40.78 -33.43 23.10
CA ARG A 47 41.19 -32.02 23.23
C ARG A 47 40.83 -31.43 24.60
N LYS A 48 39.60 -31.66 25.07
CA LYS A 48 39.12 -31.21 26.38
C LYS A 48 39.86 -31.92 27.52
N ARG A 49 40.08 -33.23 27.42
CA ARG A 49 40.83 -34.03 28.41
C ARG A 49 42.27 -33.55 28.57
N LEU A 50 42.91 -33.11 27.48
CA LEU A 50 44.24 -32.51 27.49
C LEU A 50 44.26 -31.01 27.88
N GLY A 51 43.12 -30.40 28.18
CA GLY A 51 43.04 -28.98 28.56
C GLY A 51 43.31 -27.98 27.43
N LEU A 52 43.27 -28.41 26.17
CA LEU A 52 43.75 -27.63 25.01
C LEU A 52 42.72 -26.61 24.51
N ARG A 53 42.78 -25.38 25.05
CA ARG A 53 41.78 -24.32 24.80
C ARG A 53 41.93 -23.59 23.46
N THR A 54 40.76 -23.36 22.85
CA THR A 54 40.43 -22.59 21.63
C THR A 54 41.08 -21.23 21.45
N GLY A 55 40.95 -20.44 22.50
CA GLY A 55 40.73 -18.99 22.41
C GLY A 55 39.33 -18.61 21.88
N ARG A 56 38.63 -19.49 21.14
CA ARG A 56 37.28 -19.24 20.61
C ARG A 56 36.21 -19.50 21.70
N SER A 57 35.65 -18.44 22.27
CA SER A 57 34.59 -18.51 23.30
C SER A 57 33.16 -18.47 22.73
N GLY A 58 33.00 -18.01 21.49
CA GLY A 58 31.69 -17.71 20.91
C GLY A 58 31.00 -16.49 21.53
N GLN A 59 31.70 -15.77 22.42
CA GLN A 59 31.21 -14.58 23.10
C GLN A 59 31.74 -13.32 22.42
N PHE A 60 30.91 -12.28 22.35
CA PHE A 60 31.35 -10.97 21.91
C PHE A 60 32.28 -10.34 22.97
N CYS A 61 33.38 -9.72 22.53
CA CYS A 61 34.30 -9.02 23.42
C CYS A 61 33.59 -7.83 24.11
N LYS A 62 34.02 -7.51 25.34
CA LYS A 62 33.51 -6.32 26.06
C LYS A 62 33.79 -5.07 25.21
N GLY A 63 32.74 -4.28 24.94
CA GLY A 63 32.81 -3.11 24.06
C GLY A 63 32.47 -3.38 22.58
N HIS A 64 32.15 -4.62 22.21
CA HIS A 64 31.70 -4.94 20.85
C HIS A 64 30.35 -4.26 20.53
N ARG A 65 30.36 -3.32 19.58
CA ARG A 65 29.16 -2.66 19.07
C ARG A 65 28.60 -3.48 17.90
N PRO A 66 27.39 -4.05 17.99
CA PRO A 66 26.81 -4.81 16.89
C PRO A 66 26.46 -3.89 15.71
N PHE A 67 26.42 -4.45 14.50
CA PHE A 67 26.22 -3.69 13.25
C PHE A 67 24.89 -2.90 13.20
N ASN A 68 23.91 -3.30 14.02
CA ASN A 68 22.59 -2.69 14.13
C ASN A 68 22.42 -1.78 15.37
N ALA A 69 23.48 -1.53 16.13
CA ALA A 69 23.43 -0.68 17.33
C ALA A 69 22.97 0.74 17.01
N GLY A 70 21.87 1.17 17.63
CA GLY A 70 21.25 2.49 17.40
C GLY A 70 20.34 2.56 16.17
N THR A 71 20.06 1.41 15.52
CA THR A 71 19.22 1.34 14.31
C THR A 71 17.88 0.62 14.57
N LYS A 72 17.49 0.47 15.84
CA LYS A 72 16.23 -0.21 16.19
C LYS A 72 15.04 0.62 15.72
N GLY A 73 14.22 0.05 14.83
CA GLY A 73 13.00 0.70 14.30
C GLY A 73 13.19 1.55 13.04
N LEU A 74 14.43 1.75 12.55
CA LEU A 74 14.69 2.39 11.26
C LEU A 74 15.27 1.35 10.29
N SER A 75 14.44 0.80 9.41
CA SER A 75 14.97 0.25 8.16
C SER A 75 15.61 1.40 7.40
N LYS A 76 16.95 1.37 7.24
CA LYS A 76 17.63 2.33 6.37
C LYS A 76 16.97 2.28 4.99
N PRO A 77 16.85 3.43 4.28
CA PRO A 77 16.31 3.44 2.93
C PRO A 77 16.97 2.37 2.07
N ASN A 78 16.16 1.52 1.46
CA ASN A 78 16.58 0.47 0.55
C ASN A 78 16.19 0.85 -0.89
N ALA A 79 16.51 -0.01 -1.87
CA ALA A 79 16.22 0.27 -3.28
C ALA A 79 14.73 0.53 -3.60
N GLY A 80 13.80 0.04 -2.75
CA GLY A 80 12.36 0.26 -2.89
C GLY A 80 11.80 1.42 -2.07
N SER A 81 12.66 2.14 -1.33
CA SER A 81 12.22 3.28 -0.53
C SER A 81 12.06 4.52 -1.41
N PHE A 82 10.92 5.21 -1.29
CA PHE A 82 10.73 6.50 -1.97
C PHE A 82 11.78 7.50 -1.49
N LYS A 83 12.41 8.20 -2.45
CA LYS A 83 13.31 9.31 -2.11
C LYS A 83 12.48 10.48 -1.60
N LYS A 84 13.05 11.26 -0.67
CA LYS A 84 12.45 12.52 -0.24
C LYS A 84 12.19 13.39 -1.48
N ASP A 85 10.99 13.96 -1.58
CA ASP A 85 10.54 14.81 -2.69
C ASP A 85 10.42 14.09 -4.06
N GLN A 86 10.43 12.75 -4.09
CA GLN A 86 10.17 12.00 -5.31
C GLN A 86 8.69 12.11 -5.71
N ALA A 87 8.43 12.72 -6.87
CA ALA A 87 7.10 12.70 -7.46
C ALA A 87 6.65 11.26 -7.74
N ALA A 88 5.38 10.97 -7.43
CA ALA A 88 4.79 9.69 -7.79
C ALA A 88 4.75 9.55 -9.32
N TRP A 89 4.98 8.34 -9.82
CA TRP A 89 4.98 8.04 -11.26
C TRP A 89 3.64 8.33 -11.95
N ASN A 90 2.54 8.36 -11.20
CA ASN A 90 1.20 8.68 -11.66
C ASN A 90 0.81 10.14 -11.42
N LYS A 91 1.76 11.02 -11.04
CA LYS A 91 1.51 12.46 -10.91
C LYS A 91 1.10 12.99 -12.28
N ARG A 92 -0.05 13.66 -12.33
CA ARG A 92 -0.53 14.41 -13.49
C ARG A 92 -0.45 15.90 -13.23
N ASP A 93 -0.25 16.69 -14.27
CA ASP A 93 -0.20 18.15 -14.18
C ASP A 93 -1.61 18.75 -13.99
N VAL A 94 -1.67 19.97 -13.46
CA VAL A 94 -2.93 20.73 -13.35
C VAL A 94 -3.49 20.95 -14.76
N GLY A 95 -4.78 20.70 -14.94
CA GLY A 95 -5.44 20.70 -16.25
C GLY A 95 -5.59 19.30 -16.87
N ALA A 96 -4.93 18.28 -16.34
CA ALA A 96 -5.11 16.91 -16.83
C ALA A 96 -6.54 16.40 -16.62
N GLU A 97 -7.03 15.62 -17.58
CA GLU A 97 -8.34 14.97 -17.55
C GLU A 97 -8.22 13.50 -17.19
N ARG A 98 -9.20 12.97 -16.45
CA ARG A 98 -9.35 11.53 -16.21
C ARG A 98 -10.82 11.14 -16.14
N VAL A 99 -11.11 9.89 -16.45
CA VAL A 99 -12.44 9.30 -16.25
C VAL A 99 -12.45 8.54 -14.92
N ASN A 100 -13.43 8.81 -14.07
CA ASN A 100 -13.63 8.12 -12.79
C ASN A 100 -14.32 6.76 -13.01
N VAL A 101 -14.31 5.88 -12.01
CA VAL A 101 -15.01 4.58 -11.97
C VAL A 101 -16.51 4.73 -12.31
N TYR A 102 -17.12 5.86 -11.97
CA TYR A 102 -18.52 6.18 -12.27
C TYR A 102 -18.75 6.75 -13.68
N GLY A 103 -17.72 6.83 -14.55
CA GLY A 103 -17.83 7.31 -15.93
C GLY A 103 -17.78 8.84 -16.11
N TYR A 104 -17.65 9.62 -15.02
CA TYR A 104 -17.55 11.08 -15.10
C TYR A 104 -16.12 11.53 -15.45
N THR A 105 -16.03 12.57 -16.28
CA THR A 105 -14.75 13.24 -16.57
C THR A 105 -14.40 14.24 -15.45
N GLU A 106 -13.21 14.11 -14.89
CA GLU A 106 -12.64 14.98 -13.86
C GLU A 106 -11.44 15.76 -14.41
N LEU A 107 -11.33 17.01 -14.00
CA LEU A 107 -10.19 17.90 -14.27
C LEU A 107 -9.39 18.09 -12.99
N LYS A 108 -8.06 17.99 -13.09
CA LYS A 108 -7.17 18.37 -12.00
C LYS A 108 -7.10 19.89 -11.89
N VAL A 109 -7.58 20.45 -10.79
CA VAL A 109 -7.69 21.91 -10.59
C VAL A 109 -6.51 22.47 -9.79
N ALA A 110 -5.92 21.68 -8.89
CA ALA A 110 -4.78 22.10 -8.09
C ALA A 110 -3.93 20.92 -7.61
N GLU A 111 -2.69 21.22 -7.22
CA GLU A 111 -1.79 20.28 -6.56
C GLU A 111 -2.14 20.10 -5.07
N PRO A 112 -1.82 18.96 -4.45
CA PRO A 112 -1.20 17.76 -5.03
C PRO A 112 -2.18 16.88 -5.83
N ASN A 113 -3.45 16.78 -5.42
CA ASN A 113 -4.46 15.89 -6.02
C ASN A 113 -5.90 16.42 -5.87
N ILE A 114 -6.13 17.68 -6.22
CA ILE A 114 -7.48 18.27 -6.18
C ILE A 114 -8.13 18.07 -7.56
N TRP A 115 -9.05 17.11 -7.65
CA TRP A 115 -9.82 16.79 -8.84
C TRP A 115 -11.25 17.29 -8.69
N ARG A 116 -11.79 17.95 -9.71
CA ARG A 116 -13.20 18.39 -9.76
C ARG A 116 -13.88 17.85 -11.02
N PRO A 117 -15.18 17.54 -10.98
CA PRO A 117 -15.91 17.13 -12.18
C PRO A 117 -15.86 18.22 -13.25
N LYS A 118 -15.52 17.85 -14.49
CA LYS A 118 -15.33 18.77 -15.62
C LYS A 118 -16.59 19.60 -15.90
N HIS A 119 -17.75 18.97 -15.86
CA HIS A 119 -19.04 19.63 -16.07
C HIS A 119 -19.34 20.72 -15.01
N HIS A 120 -18.91 20.55 -13.75
CA HIS A 120 -19.03 21.61 -12.74
C HIS A 120 -18.13 22.81 -13.07
N VAL A 121 -16.88 22.56 -13.46
CA VAL A 121 -15.92 23.61 -13.79
C VAL A 121 -16.38 24.43 -14.99
N ILE A 122 -16.87 23.76 -16.04
CA ILE A 122 -17.40 24.43 -17.24
C ILE A 122 -18.64 25.25 -16.91
N TRP A 123 -19.57 24.69 -16.12
CA TRP A 123 -20.76 25.42 -15.69
C TRP A 123 -20.41 26.68 -14.88
N GLU A 124 -19.51 26.55 -13.91
CA GLU A 124 -19.06 27.68 -13.08
C GLU A 124 -18.36 28.78 -13.87
N LYS A 125 -17.62 28.41 -14.93
CA LYS A 125 -16.98 29.38 -15.82
C LYS A 125 -17.98 30.23 -16.62
N HIS A 126 -19.12 29.66 -17.01
CA HIS A 126 -20.13 30.34 -17.82
C HIS A 126 -21.20 31.06 -16.99
N HIS A 127 -21.71 30.44 -15.92
CA HIS A 127 -22.85 30.94 -15.14
C HIS A 127 -22.48 31.44 -13.74
N GLY A 128 -21.22 31.28 -13.33
CA GLY A 128 -20.76 31.62 -11.99
C GLY A 128 -21.08 30.54 -10.94
N LYS A 129 -21.09 30.95 -9.67
CA LYS A 129 -21.19 30.01 -8.54
C LYS A 129 -22.55 29.30 -8.53
N ARG A 130 -22.52 27.97 -8.49
CA ARG A 130 -23.74 27.15 -8.44
C ARG A 130 -24.57 27.45 -7.17
N PRO A 131 -25.90 27.66 -7.28
CA PRO A 131 -26.79 27.81 -6.13
C PRO A 131 -26.81 26.56 -5.23
N LYS A 132 -26.96 26.75 -3.92
CA LYS A 132 -27.13 25.63 -2.98
C LYS A 132 -28.42 24.86 -3.28
N GLY A 133 -28.38 23.53 -3.17
CA GLY A 133 -29.55 22.67 -3.42
C GLY A 133 -29.85 22.37 -4.89
N THR A 134 -28.85 22.55 -5.77
CA THR A 134 -28.95 22.24 -7.20
C THR A 134 -27.93 21.18 -7.62
N ILE A 135 -28.30 20.40 -8.62
CA ILE A 135 -27.55 19.30 -9.24
C ILE A 135 -27.38 19.62 -10.72
N LEU A 136 -26.23 19.26 -11.29
CA LEU A 136 -25.97 19.31 -12.72
C LEU A 136 -26.21 17.93 -13.34
N THR A 137 -26.87 17.90 -14.48
CA THR A 137 -27.23 16.68 -15.19
C THR A 137 -27.05 16.89 -16.70
N PHE A 138 -26.73 15.82 -17.42
CA PHE A 138 -26.53 15.84 -18.88
C PHE A 138 -27.86 15.60 -19.60
N LYS A 139 -28.18 16.37 -20.66
CA LYS A 139 -29.39 16.19 -21.48
C LYS A 139 -29.35 14.84 -22.19
N ASP A 140 -28.22 14.53 -22.82
CA ASP A 140 -27.98 13.31 -23.59
C ASP A 140 -27.73 12.05 -22.75
N GLY A 141 -27.54 12.18 -21.43
CA GLY A 141 -27.18 11.08 -20.55
C GLY A 141 -25.72 10.62 -20.66
N ASN A 142 -24.90 11.26 -21.50
CA ASN A 142 -23.49 10.96 -21.64
C ASN A 142 -22.65 11.80 -20.67
N THR A 143 -22.05 11.15 -19.67
CA THR A 143 -21.25 11.78 -18.61
C THR A 143 -19.91 12.37 -19.07
N GLN A 144 -19.53 12.11 -20.33
CA GLN A 144 -18.31 12.65 -20.95
C GLN A 144 -18.59 13.89 -21.82
N ASN A 145 -19.83 14.08 -22.28
CA ASN A 145 -20.20 15.23 -23.10
C ASN A 145 -20.42 16.48 -22.24
N CYS A 146 -19.34 17.19 -21.94
CA CYS A 146 -19.34 18.36 -21.06
C CYS A 146 -19.59 19.70 -21.78
N GLN A 147 -20.26 19.71 -22.93
CA GLN A 147 -20.66 20.94 -23.62
C GLN A 147 -21.70 21.71 -22.81
N ILE A 148 -21.60 23.04 -22.77
CA ILE A 148 -22.48 23.88 -21.94
C ILE A 148 -23.96 23.68 -22.27
N ASP A 149 -24.29 23.51 -23.56
CA ASP A 149 -25.66 23.30 -24.03
C ASP A 149 -26.25 21.95 -23.61
N ASN A 150 -25.39 20.97 -23.32
CA ASN A 150 -25.79 19.65 -22.83
C ASN A 150 -25.97 19.62 -21.31
N LEU A 151 -25.55 20.65 -20.59
CA LEU A 151 -25.69 20.73 -19.14
C LEU A 151 -27.03 21.35 -18.76
N LEU A 152 -27.74 20.67 -17.87
CA LEU A 152 -28.97 21.15 -17.23
C LEU A 152 -28.76 21.24 -15.73
N MET A 153 -29.24 22.33 -15.14
CA MET A 153 -29.32 22.47 -13.70
C MET A 153 -30.73 22.10 -13.22
N LEU A 154 -30.79 21.24 -12.22
CA LEU A 154 -32.02 20.81 -11.55
C LEU A 154 -31.92 21.07 -10.05
N THR A 155 -33.03 21.35 -9.40
CA THR A 155 -33.12 21.37 -7.94
C THR A 155 -33.14 19.95 -7.37
N HIS A 156 -32.75 19.78 -6.11
CA HIS A 156 -32.85 18.47 -5.43
C HIS A 156 -34.28 17.90 -5.45
N LYS A 157 -35.29 18.78 -5.35
CA LYS A 157 -36.71 18.38 -5.41
C LYS A 157 -37.08 17.82 -6.78
N GLU A 158 -36.72 18.52 -7.86
CA GLU A 158 -36.96 18.07 -9.23
C GLU A 158 -36.24 16.73 -9.48
N HIS A 159 -34.97 16.63 -9.12
CA HIS A 159 -34.19 15.41 -9.29
C HIS A 159 -34.79 14.22 -8.53
N GLY A 160 -35.26 14.43 -7.29
CA GLY A 160 -35.92 13.40 -6.50
C GLY A 160 -37.22 12.90 -7.14
N VAL A 161 -38.05 13.81 -7.68
CA VAL A 161 -39.28 13.43 -8.40
C VAL A 161 -38.96 12.66 -9.68
N ILE A 162 -37.95 13.09 -10.44
CA ILE A 162 -37.51 12.39 -11.65
C ILE A 162 -37.03 10.98 -11.32
N ASN A 163 -36.17 10.82 -10.31
CA ASN A 163 -35.65 9.51 -9.93
C ASN A 163 -36.76 8.55 -9.43
N ASN A 164 -37.78 9.07 -8.75
CA ASN A 164 -38.86 8.25 -8.22
C ASN A 164 -39.89 7.85 -9.28
N TYR A 165 -40.27 8.76 -10.17
CA TYR A 165 -41.40 8.55 -11.10
C TYR A 165 -40.99 8.37 -12.56
N TYR A 166 -39.82 8.89 -12.96
CA TYR A 166 -39.43 9.05 -14.36
C TYR A 166 -38.00 8.57 -14.64
N HIS A 167 -37.46 7.65 -13.83
CA HIS A 167 -36.07 7.16 -13.97
C HIS A 167 -35.83 6.37 -15.27
N ALA A 168 -36.86 5.72 -15.80
CA ALA A 168 -36.79 4.88 -16.99
C ALA A 168 -37.09 5.64 -18.30
N VAL A 169 -37.23 6.96 -18.25
CA VAL A 169 -37.56 7.77 -19.44
C VAL A 169 -36.35 7.82 -20.39
N SER A 170 -36.62 7.67 -21.69
CA SER A 170 -35.60 7.77 -22.73
C SER A 170 -34.94 9.15 -22.73
N VAL A 171 -33.70 9.21 -23.22
CA VAL A 171 -32.91 10.45 -23.30
C VAL A 171 -33.66 11.56 -24.03
N GLU A 172 -34.36 11.21 -25.12
CA GLU A 172 -35.15 12.14 -25.93
C GLU A 172 -36.29 12.81 -25.13
N HIS A 173 -36.95 12.07 -24.24
CA HIS A 173 -38.11 12.55 -23.49
C HIS A 173 -37.75 13.14 -22.11
N LYS A 174 -36.45 13.25 -21.80
CA LYS A 174 -35.96 13.82 -20.55
C LYS A 174 -36.43 15.26 -20.28
N PRO A 175 -36.48 16.18 -21.26
CA PRO A 175 -37.03 17.52 -21.04
C PRO A 175 -38.51 17.48 -20.61
N THR A 176 -39.30 16.58 -21.19
CA THR A 176 -40.71 16.38 -20.83
C THR A 176 -40.84 15.87 -19.40
N ALA A 177 -40.02 14.89 -19.00
CA ALA A 177 -40.00 14.37 -17.64
C ALA A 177 -39.65 15.46 -16.59
N ILE A 178 -38.72 16.36 -16.92
CA ILE A 178 -38.38 17.51 -16.06
C ILE A 178 -39.60 18.44 -15.90
N ASN A 179 -40.29 18.75 -17.00
CA ASN A 179 -41.48 19.60 -16.95
C ASN A 179 -42.63 18.96 -16.16
N LEU A 180 -42.86 17.65 -16.32
CA LEU A 180 -43.84 16.92 -15.50
C LEU A 180 -43.47 16.94 -14.02
N ALA A 181 -42.19 16.78 -13.69
CA ALA A 181 -41.71 16.88 -12.31
C ALA A 181 -41.97 18.28 -11.72
N ARG A 182 -41.73 19.35 -12.49
CA ARG A 182 -42.03 20.73 -12.08
C ARG A 182 -43.52 20.95 -11.81
N ILE A 183 -44.39 20.48 -12.71
CA ILE A 183 -45.84 20.57 -12.55
C ILE A 183 -46.28 19.85 -11.28
N LYS A 184 -45.78 18.63 -11.05
CA LYS A 184 -46.11 17.83 -9.86
C LYS A 184 -45.69 18.55 -8.57
N ILE A 185 -44.49 19.15 -8.54
CA ILE A 185 -44.01 19.94 -7.40
C ILE A 185 -44.88 21.18 -7.18
N ALA A 186 -45.26 21.88 -8.24
CA ALA A 186 -46.10 23.08 -8.17
C ALA A 186 -47.49 22.76 -7.59
N VAL A 187 -48.15 21.69 -8.06
CA VAL A 187 -49.45 21.25 -7.56
C VAL A 187 -49.37 20.89 -6.07
N ALA A 188 -48.37 20.09 -5.68
CA ALA A 188 -48.15 19.73 -4.28
C ALA A 188 -47.93 20.95 -3.38
N SER A 189 -47.14 21.94 -3.85
CA SER A 189 -46.91 23.18 -3.10
C SER A 189 -48.20 24.00 -2.90
N ARG A 190 -49.08 24.03 -3.91
CA ARG A 190 -50.35 24.76 -3.85
C ARG A 190 -51.35 24.12 -2.89
N ILE A 191 -51.44 22.78 -2.88
CA ILE A 191 -52.27 22.03 -1.92
C ILE A 191 -51.80 22.31 -0.48
N LYS A 192 -50.48 22.30 -0.26
CA LYS A 192 -49.90 22.59 1.06
C LYS A 192 -50.27 24.00 1.53
N LEU A 193 -50.10 25.01 0.68
CA LEU A 193 -50.46 26.40 1.00
C LEU A 193 -51.96 26.55 1.31
N ALA A 194 -52.84 25.88 0.57
CA ALA A 194 -54.28 25.89 0.84
C ALA A 194 -54.63 25.26 2.20
N SER A 195 -53.91 24.22 2.61
CA SER A 195 -54.11 23.58 3.93
C SER A 195 -53.56 24.38 5.11
N GLU A 196 -52.52 25.20 4.88
CA GLU A 196 -51.91 26.04 5.92
C GLU A 196 -52.67 27.35 6.13
N GLY A 197 -53.28 27.92 5.08
CA GLY A 197 -54.12 29.13 5.20
C GLY A 197 -55.53 28.90 5.76
N GLN A 198 -55.89 27.65 6.06
CA GLN A 198 -57.14 27.28 6.73
C GLN A 198 -56.98 27.02 8.23
N LYS A 199 -55.78 27.19 8.78
CA LYS A 199 -55.48 27.18 10.22
C LYS A 199 -55.23 28.59 10.72
#